data_AF-O20029-F1
#
_entry.id   AF-O20029-F1
#
_cell.length_a   1.000
_cell.length_b   1.000
_cell.length_c   1.000
_cell.angle_alpha   90.00
_cell.angle_beta   90.00
_cell.angle_gamma   90.00
#
_symmetry.space_group_name_H-M   'P 1'
#
loop_
_entity.id
_entity.type
_entity.pdbx_description
1 polymer ?
#
loop_
_entity_poly.entity_id
_entity_poly.type
_entity_poly.pdbx_seq_one_letter_code
_entity_poly.pdbx_strand_id
1 'polypeptide(L)'
;MAILAKAVGRRKEAVAQVQIKEGNGLFIINNKSAQEYLHNDFYSLLAVKAPFDVLSTSKKADMVSPDLSLTNLESTFTNLMQFSGGENAVKFDTIVKVKGGGLMGQTEAIRLGISRALCLLSTNTNPSANQNNLPNIYIPEGEGEALAIPNASDIRKQLKDKGYLTQDSRVKERRKYGLKKARKASQYHKR
;
A
#
# COMPACT_ATOMS: atom_id res chain seq x y z
N MET A 1 18.89 7.92 -13.27
CA MET A 1 17.57 8.05 -12.61
C MET A 1 17.72 7.80 -11.13
N ALA A 2 17.41 8.79 -10.29
CA ALA A 2 17.51 8.67 -8.83
C ALA A 2 16.42 7.74 -8.27
N ILE A 3 16.76 6.97 -7.24
CA ILE A 3 15.78 6.17 -6.49
C ILE A 3 15.31 7.03 -5.33
N LEU A 4 14.03 7.41 -5.31
CA LEU A 4 13.47 8.30 -4.30
C LEU A 4 13.21 7.60 -2.96
N ALA A 5 12.69 6.37 -3.02
CA ALA A 5 12.43 5.56 -1.84
C ALA A 5 12.64 4.09 -2.13
N LYS A 6 13.09 3.37 -1.10
CA LYS A 6 13.18 1.91 -1.08
C LYS A 6 12.46 1.39 0.14
N ALA A 7 11.66 0.36 -0.02
CA ALA A 7 10.99 -0.29 1.08
C ALA A 7 10.85 -1.79 0.84
N VAL A 8 10.62 -2.52 1.94
CA VAL A 8 10.37 -3.96 1.91
C VAL A 8 9.02 -4.24 2.53
N GLY A 9 8.21 -5.03 1.84
CA GLY A 9 7.01 -5.64 2.36
C GLY A 9 7.17 -7.15 2.51
N ARG A 10 6.55 -7.71 3.54
CA ARG A 10 6.64 -9.13 3.88
C ARG A 10 5.25 -9.67 4.21
N ARG A 11 4.94 -10.87 3.73
CA ARG A 11 3.71 -11.58 4.06
C ARG A 11 3.91 -13.09 3.98
N LYS A 12 3.69 -13.82 5.07
CA LYS A 12 4.01 -15.26 5.17
C LYS A 12 5.46 -15.48 4.72
N GLU A 13 5.68 -16.17 3.61
CA GLU A 13 6.98 -16.42 2.98
C GLU A 13 7.33 -15.43 1.86
N ALA A 14 6.39 -14.60 1.42
CA ALA A 14 6.59 -13.63 0.34
C ALA A 14 7.33 -12.39 0.83
N VAL A 15 8.29 -11.93 0.02
CA VAL A 15 9.08 -10.72 0.24
C VAL A 15 9.05 -9.89 -1.04
N ALA A 16 8.62 -8.63 -0.91
CA ALA A 16 8.61 -7.65 -2.00
C ALA A 16 9.59 -6.51 -1.67
N GLN A 17 10.56 -6.29 -2.56
CA GLN A 17 11.47 -5.15 -2.53
C GLN A 17 10.94 -4.11 -3.52
N VAL A 18 10.46 -2.98 -3.02
CA VAL A 18 9.86 -1.91 -3.80
C VAL A 18 10.86 -0.76 -3.93
N GLN A 19 11.00 -0.24 -5.14
CA GLN A 19 11.75 0.97 -5.46
C GLN A 19 10.82 1.95 -6.15
N ILE A 20 10.77 3.18 -5.67
CA ILE A 20 10.05 4.27 -6.34
C ILE A 20 11.08 5.20 -7.00
N LYS A 21 10.83 5.53 -8.26
CA LYS A 21 11.61 6.47 -9.06
C LYS A 21 10.68 7.53 -9.63
N GLU A 22 11.20 8.70 -9.95
CA GLU A 22 10.50 9.67 -10.79
C GLU A 22 10.41 9.12 -12.22
N GLY A 23 9.25 9.19 -12.86
CA GLY A 23 9.06 8.61 -14.18
C GLY A 23 7.67 8.76 -14.76
N ASN A 24 7.29 7.83 -15.64
CA ASN A 24 6.06 7.91 -16.44
C ASN A 24 4.82 7.33 -15.75
N GLY A 25 4.97 6.70 -14.58
CA GLY A 25 3.89 5.98 -13.89
C GLY A 25 3.86 4.48 -14.18
N LEU A 26 4.98 3.90 -14.62
CA LEU A 26 5.09 2.49 -14.95
C LEU A 26 5.12 1.64 -13.67
N PHE A 27 4.29 0.60 -13.63
CA PHE A 27 4.31 -0.40 -12.57
C PHE A 27 4.88 -1.73 -13.10
N ILE A 28 6.10 -2.06 -12.69
CA ILE A 28 6.83 -3.23 -13.17
C ILE A 28 7.11 -4.19 -12.01
N ILE A 29 6.68 -5.45 -12.13
CA ILE A 29 6.96 -6.53 -11.18
C ILE A 29 7.82 -7.58 -11.88
N ASN A 30 9.02 -7.86 -11.36
CA ASN A 30 9.91 -8.88 -11.92
C ASN A 30 10.08 -8.76 -13.46
N ASN A 31 10.29 -7.53 -13.96
CA ASN A 31 10.43 -7.17 -15.39
C ASN A 31 9.18 -7.34 -16.27
N LYS A 32 8.01 -7.62 -15.68
CA LYS A 32 6.71 -7.67 -16.36
C LYS A 32 5.81 -6.53 -15.93
N SER A 33 4.81 -6.19 -16.74
CA SER A 33 3.75 -5.27 -16.30
C SER A 33 3.00 -5.84 -15.10
N ALA A 34 2.45 -4.99 -14.23
CA ALA A 34 1.69 -5.43 -13.07
C ALA A 34 0.50 -6.33 -13.46
N GLN A 35 -0.18 -5.95 -14.54
CA GLN A 35 -1.33 -6.63 -15.13
C GLN A 35 -0.95 -8.05 -15.57
N GLU A 36 0.13 -8.18 -16.34
CA GLU A 36 0.61 -9.48 -16.82
C GLU A 36 1.10 -10.36 -15.66
N TYR A 37 1.88 -9.80 -14.73
CA TYR A 37 2.44 -10.55 -13.60
C TYR A 37 1.34 -11.08 -12.66
N LEU A 38 0.32 -10.27 -12.39
CA LEU A 38 -0.80 -10.62 -11.51
C LEU A 38 -1.93 -11.34 -12.26
N HIS A 39 -1.69 -11.80 -13.49
CA HIS A 39 -2.63 -12.54 -14.32
C HIS A 39 -3.99 -11.82 -14.51
N ASN A 40 -3.98 -10.48 -14.55
CA ASN A 40 -5.18 -9.65 -14.59
C ASN A 40 -6.20 -9.94 -13.46
N ASP A 41 -5.75 -10.53 -12.34
CA ASP A 41 -6.61 -10.75 -11.18
C ASP A 41 -7.03 -9.39 -10.59
N PHE A 42 -8.33 -9.11 -10.67
CA PHE A 42 -8.91 -7.86 -10.23
C PHE A 42 -8.53 -7.55 -8.77
N TYR A 43 -8.68 -8.52 -7.88
CA TYR A 43 -8.40 -8.31 -6.45
C TYR A 43 -6.94 -7.96 -6.21
N SER A 44 -6.01 -8.62 -6.92
CA SER A 44 -4.58 -8.35 -6.80
C SER A 44 -4.19 -6.97 -7.34
N LEU A 45 -4.77 -6.54 -8.46
CA LEU A 45 -4.50 -5.22 -9.02
C LEU A 45 -5.05 -4.10 -8.12
N LEU A 46 -6.30 -4.23 -7.65
CA LEU A 46 -6.92 -3.29 -6.71
C LEU A 46 -6.10 -3.18 -5.42
N ALA A 47 -5.67 -4.33 -4.89
CA ALA A 47 -4.86 -4.41 -3.69
C ALA A 47 -3.55 -3.63 -3.78
N VAL A 48 -2.86 -3.72 -4.92
CA VAL A 48 -1.58 -3.05 -5.17
C VAL A 48 -1.78 -1.55 -5.43
N LYS A 49 -2.91 -1.17 -6.04
CA LYS A 49 -3.27 0.21 -6.34
C LYS A 49 -3.69 1.01 -5.09
N ALA A 50 -4.39 0.37 -4.15
CA ALA A 50 -5.03 1.03 -3.01
C ALA A 50 -4.18 2.07 -2.23
N PRO A 51 -2.85 1.87 -2.01
CA PRO A 51 -2.02 2.86 -1.35
C PRO A 51 -1.86 4.17 -2.14
N PHE A 52 -1.86 4.13 -3.47
CA PHE A 52 -1.76 5.33 -4.30
C PHE A 52 -3.03 6.18 -4.26
N ASP A 53 -4.19 5.55 -4.08
CA ASP A 53 -5.47 6.26 -3.99
C ASP A 53 -5.50 7.22 -2.80
N VAL A 54 -4.71 6.97 -1.74
CA VAL A 54 -4.55 7.87 -0.59
C VAL A 54 -3.94 9.21 -0.99
N LEU A 55 -3.05 9.25 -1.98
CA LEU A 55 -2.45 10.50 -2.45
C LEU A 55 -3.45 11.41 -3.19
N SER A 56 -4.51 10.81 -3.74
CA SER A 56 -5.50 11.51 -4.57
C SER A 56 -6.66 12.15 -3.80
N THR A 57 -6.69 12.00 -2.47
CA THR A 57 -7.88 12.33 -1.65
C THR A 57 -8.28 13.80 -1.65
N SER A 58 -7.46 14.71 -2.19
CA SER A 58 -7.84 16.13 -2.34
C SER A 58 -8.96 16.38 -3.37
N LYS A 59 -9.32 15.41 -4.23
CA LYS A 59 -10.27 15.64 -5.34
C LYS A 59 -11.60 14.89 -5.29
N LYS A 60 -11.86 14.06 -4.28
CA LYS A 60 -12.98 13.08 -4.32
C LYS A 60 -14.19 13.40 -3.44
N ALA A 61 -14.20 14.55 -2.76
CA ALA A 61 -15.29 14.92 -1.86
C ALA A 61 -16.60 15.35 -2.56
N ASP A 62 -16.58 15.58 -3.89
CA ASP A 62 -17.71 16.23 -4.59
C ASP A 62 -18.42 15.36 -5.67
N MET A 63 -18.24 14.04 -5.69
CA MET A 63 -18.89 13.17 -6.70
C MET A 63 -19.75 12.08 -6.07
N VAL A 64 -20.91 12.48 -5.53
CA VAL A 64 -22.01 11.56 -5.19
C VAL A 64 -23.15 11.81 -6.18
N SER A 65 -23.19 11.02 -7.25
CA SER A 65 -24.40 10.80 -8.06
C SER A 65 -24.77 9.32 -7.99
N PRO A 66 -26.02 8.96 -7.64
CA PRO A 66 -26.40 7.59 -7.23
C PRO A 66 -26.88 6.68 -8.36
N ASP A 67 -26.46 6.91 -9.62
CA ASP A 67 -27.01 6.17 -10.76
C ASP A 67 -25.93 5.27 -11.40
N LEU A 68 -25.78 4.05 -10.89
CA LEU A 68 -24.84 3.07 -11.41
C LEU A 68 -25.58 1.87 -12.02
N SER A 69 -25.89 1.94 -13.31
CA SER A 69 -26.28 0.78 -14.10
C SER A 69 -25.10 -0.20 -14.21
N LEU A 70 -25.36 -1.51 -14.24
CA LEU A 70 -24.34 -2.58 -14.28
C LEU A 70 -23.37 -2.42 -15.49
N THR A 71 -23.82 -1.79 -16.57
CA THR A 71 -23.01 -1.51 -17.77
C THR A 71 -21.93 -0.45 -17.54
N ASN A 72 -22.18 0.47 -16.61
CA ASN A 72 -21.21 1.51 -16.23
C ASN A 72 -20.14 0.97 -15.27
N LEU A 73 -20.41 -0.13 -14.56
CA LEU A 73 -19.45 -0.75 -13.64
C LEU A 73 -18.24 -1.36 -14.36
N GLU A 74 -18.43 -2.06 -15.47
CA GLU A 74 -17.31 -2.67 -16.19
C GLU A 74 -16.45 -1.64 -16.94
N SER A 75 -17.08 -0.60 -17.50
CA SER A 75 -16.38 0.51 -18.17
C SER A 75 -15.68 1.44 -17.16
N THR A 76 -16.30 1.71 -16.01
CA THR A 76 -15.62 2.42 -14.92
C THR A 76 -14.49 1.58 -14.34
N PHE A 77 -14.60 0.25 -14.33
CA PHE A 77 -13.55 -0.63 -13.88
C PHE A 77 -12.33 -0.59 -14.81
N THR A 78 -12.53 -0.60 -16.14
CA THR A 78 -11.44 -0.43 -17.12
C THR A 78 -10.84 0.97 -17.08
N ASN A 79 -11.65 2.02 -16.89
CA ASN A 79 -11.15 3.40 -16.74
C ASN A 79 -10.45 3.64 -15.39
N LEU A 80 -10.87 2.97 -14.31
CA LEU A 80 -10.17 2.98 -13.04
C LEU A 80 -8.86 2.18 -13.09
N MET A 81 -8.69 1.26 -14.05
CA MET A 81 -7.41 0.58 -14.29
C MET A 81 -6.37 1.48 -14.97
N GLN A 82 -6.77 2.59 -15.59
CA GLN A 82 -5.81 3.57 -16.14
C GLN A 82 -5.13 4.32 -15.00
N PHE A 83 -3.81 4.14 -14.91
CA PHE A 83 -2.91 4.87 -14.02
C PHE A 83 -2.69 6.29 -14.54
N SER A 84 -3.73 7.12 -14.53
CA SER A 84 -3.57 8.56 -14.75
C SER A 84 -3.99 9.30 -13.48
N GLY A 85 -3.04 9.47 -12.57
CA GLY A 85 -3.06 10.66 -11.71
C GLY A 85 -3.14 11.87 -12.65
N GLY A 86 -4.04 12.82 -12.34
CA GLY A 86 -4.34 13.96 -13.22
C GLY A 86 -3.09 14.67 -13.75
N GLU A 87 -3.24 15.40 -14.84
CA GLU A 87 -2.15 15.85 -15.73
C GLU A 87 -0.98 16.60 -15.07
N ASN A 88 -1.12 17.07 -13.83
CA ASN A 88 -0.09 17.75 -13.03
C ASN A 88 0.39 16.96 -11.79
N ALA A 89 0.09 15.67 -11.68
CA ALA A 89 0.59 14.83 -10.57
C ALA A 89 2.01 14.33 -10.89
N VAL A 90 2.93 14.44 -9.92
CA VAL A 90 4.26 13.82 -10.01
C VAL A 90 4.08 12.32 -10.25
N LYS A 91 4.49 11.86 -11.43
CA LYS A 91 4.37 10.47 -11.84
C LYS A 91 5.58 9.69 -11.33
N PHE A 92 5.30 8.55 -10.72
CA PHE A 92 6.31 7.70 -10.10
C PHE A 92 6.33 6.33 -10.78
N ASP A 93 7.49 5.90 -11.22
CA ASP A 93 7.72 4.52 -11.66
C ASP A 93 7.97 3.63 -10.44
N THR A 94 7.19 2.56 -10.34
CA THR A 94 7.29 1.58 -9.26
C THR A 94 7.90 0.29 -9.79
N ILE A 95 9.12 -0.01 -9.36
CA ILE A 95 9.85 -1.22 -9.72
C ILE A 95 9.85 -2.15 -8.51
N VAL A 96 9.28 -3.34 -8.68
CA VAL A 96 9.15 -4.31 -7.60
C VAL A 96 9.85 -5.61 -7.96
N LYS A 97 10.71 -6.08 -7.06
CA LYS A 97 11.28 -7.44 -7.09
C LYS A 97 10.63 -8.28 -6.02
N VAL A 98 10.00 -9.39 -6.41
CA VAL A 98 9.23 -10.25 -5.49
C VAL A 98 9.74 -11.68 -5.52
N LYS A 99 9.80 -12.31 -4.36
CA LYS A 99 10.12 -13.74 -4.19
C LYS A 99 9.28 -14.39 -3.09
N GLY A 100 9.07 -15.70 -3.20
CA GLY A 100 8.38 -16.53 -2.20
C GLY A 100 6.84 -16.47 -2.27
N GLY A 101 6.18 -17.30 -1.45
CA GLY A 101 4.71 -17.36 -1.36
C GLY A 101 3.98 -17.68 -2.68
N GLY A 102 2.67 -17.44 -2.70
CA GLY A 102 1.84 -17.46 -3.91
C GLY A 102 1.29 -16.06 -4.23
N LEU A 103 0.54 -15.92 -5.34
CA LEU A 103 0.05 -14.63 -5.87
C LEU A 103 -0.52 -13.70 -4.78
N MET A 104 -1.50 -14.16 -4.01
CA MET A 104 -2.11 -13.33 -2.95
C MET A 104 -1.10 -12.88 -1.87
N GLY A 105 -0.19 -13.77 -1.46
CA GLY A 105 0.84 -13.42 -0.49
C GLY A 105 1.85 -12.41 -1.05
N GLN A 106 2.17 -12.54 -2.33
CA GLN A 106 2.99 -11.57 -3.05
C GLN A 106 2.29 -10.22 -3.16
N THR A 107 1.04 -10.19 -3.61
CA THR A 107 0.19 -8.99 -3.67
C THR A 107 0.16 -8.22 -2.34
N GLU A 108 -0.13 -8.90 -1.24
CA GLU A 108 -0.16 -8.29 0.10
C GLU A 108 1.23 -7.75 0.52
N ALA A 109 2.31 -8.47 0.20
CA ALA A 109 3.67 -7.99 0.45
C ALA A 109 3.99 -6.74 -0.39
N ILE A 110 3.56 -6.69 -1.65
CA ILE A 110 3.74 -5.52 -2.53
C ILE A 110 2.99 -4.32 -1.96
N ARG A 111 1.70 -4.48 -1.59
CA ARG A 111 0.87 -3.42 -0.97
C ARG A 111 1.56 -2.81 0.25
N LEU A 112 2.07 -3.65 1.16
CA LEU A 112 2.79 -3.19 2.34
C LEU A 112 4.10 -2.46 1.97
N GLY A 113 4.84 -2.97 0.99
CA GLY A 113 6.07 -2.36 0.49
C GLY A 113 5.83 -0.96 -0.11
N ILE A 114 4.80 -0.80 -0.93
CA ILE A 114 4.43 0.49 -1.53
C ILE A 114 4.04 1.49 -0.45
N SER A 115 3.17 1.08 0.48
CA SER A 115 2.71 1.96 1.57
C SER A 115 3.86 2.49 2.41
N ARG A 116 4.86 1.64 2.69
CA ARG A 116 6.10 2.05 3.38
C ARG A 116 6.94 2.98 2.52
N ALA A 117 7.07 2.71 1.21
CA ALA A 117 7.82 3.58 0.30
C ALA A 117 7.18 4.97 0.20
N LEU A 118 5.85 5.06 0.07
CA LEU A 118 5.11 6.34 0.05
C LEU A 118 5.31 7.15 1.34
N CYS A 119 5.29 6.47 2.50
CA CYS A 119 5.58 7.13 3.77
C CYS A 119 7.01 7.72 3.81
N LEU A 120 8.00 7.04 3.24
CA LEU A 120 9.38 7.54 3.17
C LEU A 120 9.54 8.70 2.18
N LEU A 121 8.78 8.71 1.08
CA LEU A 121 8.76 9.84 0.15
C LEU A 121 8.31 11.11 0.86
N SER A 122 7.24 11.03 1.66
CA SER A 122 6.72 12.20 2.39
C SER A 122 7.67 12.73 3.47
N THR A 123 8.54 11.90 4.05
CA THR A 123 9.49 12.38 5.07
C THR A 123 10.68 13.09 4.44
N ASN A 124 11.12 12.65 3.26
CA ASN A 124 12.30 13.22 2.60
C ASN A 124 12.04 14.61 2.00
N THR A 125 10.77 14.96 1.74
CA THR A 125 10.41 16.28 1.21
C THR A 125 10.45 17.40 2.26
N ASN A 126 10.58 17.08 3.56
CA ASN A 126 10.68 18.06 4.65
C ASN A 126 11.79 17.71 5.67
N PRO A 127 13.07 18.00 5.39
CA PRO A 127 14.14 17.84 6.38
C PRO A 127 14.10 18.84 7.56
N SER A 128 13.14 19.78 7.63
CA SER A 128 13.14 20.89 8.61
C SER A 128 12.28 20.73 9.88
N ALA A 129 11.65 19.57 10.14
CA ALA A 129 10.71 19.37 11.26
C ALA A 129 11.22 18.46 12.40
N ASN A 130 12.53 18.37 12.60
CA ASN A 130 13.13 17.73 13.78
C ASN A 130 13.20 18.75 14.94
N GLN A 131 12.05 19.20 15.43
CA GLN A 131 11.93 19.85 16.74
C GLN A 131 11.74 18.76 17.81
N ASN A 132 12.84 18.13 18.20
CA ASN A 132 12.92 17.36 19.44
C ASN A 132 14.20 17.78 20.19
N ASN A 133 14.28 19.08 20.50
CA ASN A 133 14.94 19.53 21.72
C ASN A 133 13.84 19.58 22.79
N LEU A 134 13.88 18.67 23.77
CA LEU A 134 13.34 18.99 25.10
C LEU A 134 14.32 20.01 25.72
N PRO A 135 13.86 21.03 26.47
CA PRO A 135 12.97 20.84 27.61
C PRO A 135 11.74 21.76 27.65
N ASN A 136 10.77 21.29 28.41
CA ASN A 136 9.52 21.95 28.77
C ASN A 136 9.75 23.34 29.38
N ILE A 137 9.31 24.41 28.72
CA ILE A 137 9.07 25.73 29.32
C ILE A 137 7.66 26.17 28.91
N TYR A 138 6.82 26.34 29.93
CA TYR A 138 5.42 26.76 29.84
C TYR A 138 5.30 28.25 29.48
N ILE A 139 4.49 28.60 28.47
CA ILE A 139 3.91 29.96 28.32
C ILE A 139 2.44 29.81 27.87
N PRO A 140 1.47 30.44 28.56
CA PRO A 140 0.02 30.20 28.40
C PRO A 140 -0.67 31.06 27.32
N GLU A 141 -1.81 30.53 26.84
CA GLU A 141 -3.05 31.14 26.28
C GLU A 141 -2.93 32.36 25.33
N GLY A 142 -3.43 32.19 24.10
CA GLY A 142 -3.57 33.29 23.12
C GLY A 142 -4.08 32.84 21.74
N GLU A 143 -5.40 32.68 21.63
CA GLU A 143 -6.30 32.97 20.50
C GLU A 143 -5.69 33.05 19.08
N GLY A 144 -6.01 32.07 18.22
CA GLY A 144 -5.73 32.14 16.79
C GLY A 144 -5.93 30.82 16.06
N GLU A 145 -7.02 30.73 15.30
CA GLU A 145 -7.44 29.58 14.48
C GLU A 145 -6.35 29.13 13.48
N ALA A 146 -5.75 27.95 13.70
CA ALA A 146 -4.73 27.40 12.81
C ALA A 146 -5.37 26.58 11.66
N LEU A 147 -5.55 27.22 10.51
CA LEU A 147 -5.95 26.60 9.26
C LEU A 147 -4.84 25.70 8.66
N ALA A 148 -5.23 24.45 8.39
CA ALA A 148 -4.65 23.37 7.59
C ALA A 148 -3.30 23.56 6.85
N ILE A 149 -2.32 22.72 7.19
CA ILE A 149 -1.18 22.37 6.31
C ILE A 149 -1.15 20.84 6.17
N PRO A 150 -1.38 20.24 4.98
CA PRO A 150 -1.35 18.80 4.79
C PRO A 150 0.10 18.30 4.74
N ASN A 151 0.72 18.28 5.91
CA ASN A 151 2.10 17.89 6.14
C ASN A 151 2.21 16.36 6.21
N ALA A 152 3.39 15.81 5.97
CA ALA A 152 3.67 14.36 5.88
C ALA A 152 3.04 13.47 6.99
N SER A 153 2.67 14.05 8.14
CA SER A 153 1.86 13.41 9.20
C SER A 153 0.56 12.80 8.68
N ASP A 154 -0.08 13.44 7.70
CA ASP A 154 -1.46 13.14 7.31
C ASP A 154 -1.53 11.90 6.44
N ILE A 155 -0.61 11.77 5.47
CA ILE A 155 -0.52 10.58 4.60
C ILE A 155 -0.23 9.35 5.45
N ARG A 156 0.71 9.46 6.41
CA ARG A 156 1.02 8.34 7.31
C ARG A 156 -0.18 7.96 8.17
N LYS A 157 -0.94 8.95 8.68
CA LYS A 157 -2.16 8.71 9.44
C LYS A 157 -3.22 8.03 8.58
N GLN A 158 -3.51 8.54 7.39
CA GLN A 158 -4.45 7.93 6.43
C GLN A 158 -4.06 6.48 6.07
N LEU A 159 -2.77 6.21 5.85
CA LEU A 159 -2.28 4.85 5.56
C LEU A 159 -2.40 3.91 6.77
N LYS A 160 -2.27 4.43 8.01
CA LYS A 160 -2.51 3.68 9.23
C LYS A 160 -3.99 3.39 9.43
N ASP A 161 -4.85 4.38 9.23
CA ASP A 161 -6.31 4.27 9.40
C ASP A 161 -6.89 3.24 8.42
N LYS A 162 -6.37 3.19 7.17
CA LYS A 162 -6.71 2.16 6.18
C LYS A 162 -6.04 0.80 6.42
N GLY A 163 -5.13 0.68 7.39
CA GLY A 163 -4.43 -0.57 7.74
C GLY A 163 -3.31 -1.00 6.78
N TYR A 164 -2.81 -0.11 5.91
CA TYR A 164 -1.81 -0.47 4.89
C TYR A 164 -0.36 -0.53 5.39
N LEU A 165 -0.08 0.04 6.57
CA LEU A 165 1.25 0.02 7.18
C LEU A 165 1.46 -1.13 8.18
N THR A 166 0.37 -1.80 8.59
CA THR A 166 0.40 -2.89 9.57
C THR A 166 0.79 -4.19 8.89
N GLN A 167 1.79 -4.88 9.44
CA GLN A 167 2.23 -6.18 8.94
C GLN A 167 1.37 -7.30 9.54
N ASP A 168 0.84 -8.19 8.70
CA ASP A 168 0.16 -9.41 9.16
C ASP A 168 1.16 -10.44 9.69
N SER A 169 1.08 -10.72 10.99
CA SER A 169 1.99 -11.62 11.71
C SER A 169 1.77 -13.11 11.42
N ARG A 170 0.68 -13.50 10.75
CA ARG A 170 0.33 -14.92 10.55
C ARG A 170 1.36 -15.61 9.65
N VAL A 171 1.88 -16.75 10.12
CA VAL A 171 2.76 -17.68 9.39
C VAL A 171 2.09 -19.05 9.28
N LYS A 172 2.50 -19.87 8.32
CA LYS A 172 2.00 -21.25 8.17
C LYS A 172 2.42 -22.08 9.39
N GLU A 173 1.45 -22.58 10.15
CA GLU A 173 1.69 -23.46 11.29
C GLU A 173 2.33 -24.80 10.82
N ARG A 174 3.35 -25.26 11.54
CA ARG A 174 4.07 -26.52 11.26
C ARG A 174 3.16 -27.74 11.47
N ARG A 175 3.37 -28.80 10.67
CA ARG A 175 2.79 -30.15 10.91
C ARG A 175 3.55 -30.88 12.02
N LYS A 176 2.84 -31.36 13.05
CA LYS A 176 3.39 -32.26 14.09
C LYS A 176 3.36 -33.72 13.60
N TYR A 177 4.25 -34.57 14.09
CA TYR A 177 4.22 -36.01 13.77
C TYR A 177 2.89 -36.63 14.24
N GLY A 178 2.46 -37.73 13.62
CA GLY A 178 1.16 -38.35 13.89
C GLY A 178 -0.06 -37.60 13.32
N LEU A 179 0.07 -36.34 12.89
CA LEU A 179 -1.01 -35.56 12.28
C LEU A 179 -0.88 -35.47 10.75
N LYS A 180 -2.03 -35.48 10.06
CA LYS A 180 -2.14 -35.30 8.59
C LYS A 180 -1.88 -33.85 8.17
N LYS A 181 -2.28 -32.87 8.99
CA LYS A 181 -2.02 -31.43 8.80
C LYS A 181 -1.54 -30.81 10.13
N ALA A 182 -1.42 -29.48 10.21
CA ALA A 182 -1.02 -28.78 11.44
C ALA A 182 -1.77 -29.28 12.70
N ARG A 183 -3.09 -29.45 12.60
CA ARG A 183 -3.96 -29.91 13.70
C ARG A 183 -4.83 -31.14 13.38
N LYS A 184 -4.98 -31.52 12.10
CA LYS A 184 -5.89 -32.61 11.69
C LYS A 184 -5.27 -33.97 11.97
N ALA A 185 -5.84 -34.72 12.91
CA ALA A 185 -5.49 -36.11 13.18
C ALA A 185 -6.05 -37.07 12.10
N SER A 186 -5.56 -38.31 12.09
CA SER A 186 -6.24 -39.41 11.41
C SER A 186 -7.57 -39.73 12.11
N GLN A 187 -8.52 -40.28 11.36
CA GLN A 187 -9.73 -40.85 11.95
C GLN A 187 -9.32 -42.03 12.84
N TYR A 188 -9.84 -42.07 14.07
CA TYR A 188 -9.60 -43.15 15.02
C TYR A 188 -10.80 -44.10 15.00
N HIS A 189 -10.54 -45.41 14.95
CA HIS A 189 -11.56 -46.45 15.09
C HIS A 189 -11.42 -47.08 16.48
N LYS A 190 -12.49 -47.01 17.28
CA LYS A 190 -12.64 -47.76 18.53
C LYS A 190 -13.34 -49.09 18.23
N ARG A 191 -12.99 -50.13 18.99
CA ARG A 191 -13.75 -51.38 19.06
C ARG A 191 -14.77 -51.28 20.18
#